data_AF-A0A519KY77-F1
#
_entry.id   AF-A0A519KY77-F1
#
_cell.length_a   1.000
_cell.length_b   1.000
_cell.length_c   1.000
_cell.angle_alpha   90.00
_cell.angle_beta   90.00
_cell.angle_gamma   90.00
#
_symmetry.space_group_name_H-M   'P 1'
#
loop_
_entity.id
_entity.type
_entity.pdbx_description
1 polymer ?
#
loop_
_entity_poly.entity_id
_entity_poly.type
_entity_poly.pdbx_seq_one_letter_code
_entity_poly.pdbx_strand_id
1 'polypeptide(L)'
;MKCYEHYLQTKGFKVNYIDTKEQNADVRKLISYLAKQKVSQINLIDPVDDWLLSRVKSAANKLNIVLQVLDSPMYLNTEADLGKFFNPDKKTYFQTAFYK
;
A
#
# COMPACT_ATOMS: atom_id res chain seq x y z
N MET A 1 7.19 -7.98 -13.32
CA MET A 1 6.38 -6.74 -13.42
C MET A 1 6.55 -5.96 -14.72
N LYS A 2 7.52 -6.32 -15.60
CA LYS A 2 7.78 -5.62 -16.89
C LYS A 2 6.59 -5.55 -17.85
N CYS A 3 5.75 -6.59 -17.91
CA CYS A 3 4.54 -6.53 -18.74
C CYS A 3 3.56 -5.44 -18.29
N TYR A 4 3.42 -5.23 -16.97
CA TYR A 4 2.53 -4.21 -16.43
C TYR A 4 3.10 -2.80 -16.56
N GLU A 5 4.42 -2.64 -16.42
CA GLU A 5 5.12 -1.39 -16.79
C GLU A 5 4.79 -1.00 -18.23
N HIS A 6 4.99 -1.92 -19.18
CA HIS A 6 4.71 -1.66 -20.59
C HIS A 6 3.23 -1.30 -20.81
N TYR A 7 2.32 -2.05 -20.20
CA TYR A 7 0.88 -1.74 -20.25
C TYR A 7 0.58 -0.30 -19.80
N LEU A 8 1.11 0.14 -18.65
CA LEU A 8 0.90 1.50 -18.15
C LEU A 8 1.52 2.56 -19.08
N GLN A 9 2.69 2.29 -19.65
CA GLN A 9 3.31 3.19 -20.63
C GLN A 9 2.48 3.32 -21.91
N THR A 10 1.89 2.23 -22.41
CA THR A 10 0.98 2.30 -23.58
C THR A 10 -0.30 3.07 -23.29
N LYS A 11 -0.71 3.17 -22.02
CA LYS A 11 -1.81 4.03 -21.55
C LYS A 11 -1.39 5.50 -21.33
N GLY A 12 -0.12 5.85 -21.58
CA GLY A 12 0.40 7.21 -21.48
C GLY A 12 0.88 7.62 -20.08
N PHE A 13 0.93 6.69 -19.11
CA PHE A 13 1.46 7.00 -17.79
C PHE A 13 2.98 7.07 -17.80
N LYS A 14 3.55 8.05 -17.07
CA LYS A 14 4.97 8.07 -16.76
C LYS A 14 5.28 7.00 -15.72
N VAL A 15 6.04 5.98 -16.11
CA VAL A 15 6.44 4.87 -15.23
C VAL A 15 7.93 4.91 -14.99
N ASN A 16 8.33 4.97 -13.72
CA ASN A 16 9.71 4.78 -13.30
C ASN A 16 9.82 3.38 -12.69
N TYR A 17 10.41 2.43 -13.44
CA TYR A 17 10.62 1.07 -12.95
C TYR A 17 11.95 0.96 -12.21
N ILE A 18 11.95 0.29 -11.06
CA ILE A 18 13.15 0.01 -10.26
C ILE A 18 13.49 -1.46 -10.46
N ASP A 19 14.67 -1.76 -11.01
CA ASP A 19 15.13 -3.13 -11.21
C ASP A 19 15.49 -3.80 -9.88
N THR A 20 15.31 -5.13 -9.79
CA THR A 20 15.55 -5.88 -8.55
C THR A 20 17.02 -5.86 -8.12
N LYS A 21 17.95 -5.57 -9.05
CA LYS A 21 19.38 -5.41 -8.75
C LYS A 21 19.72 -4.04 -8.16
N GLU A 22 18.81 -3.06 -8.24
CA GLU A 22 19.04 -1.74 -7.69
C GLU A 22 18.86 -1.73 -6.16
N GLN A 23 19.67 -0.93 -5.48
CA GLN A 23 19.60 -0.82 -4.02
C GLN A 23 18.24 -0.31 -3.53
N ASN A 24 17.58 0.54 -4.34
CA ASN A 24 16.30 1.13 -4.00
C ASN A 24 15.12 0.17 -4.22
N ALA A 25 15.35 -1.06 -4.71
CA ALA A 25 14.34 -2.11 -4.74
C ALA A 25 13.95 -2.57 -3.32
N ASP A 26 14.84 -2.39 -2.36
CA ASP A 26 14.50 -2.57 -0.94
C ASP A 26 13.67 -1.38 -0.46
N VAL A 27 12.41 -1.64 -0.07
CA VAL A 27 11.49 -0.62 0.45
C VAL A 27 12.07 0.20 1.60
N ARG A 28 12.96 -0.39 2.41
CA ARG A 28 13.63 0.27 3.54
C ARG A 28 14.57 1.39 3.07
N LYS A 29 15.01 1.34 1.81
CA LYS A 29 15.86 2.36 1.16
C LYS A 29 15.05 3.24 0.21
N LEU A 30 13.98 2.71 -0.40
CA LEU A 30 13.16 3.39 -1.40
C LEU A 30 12.63 4.74 -0.92
N ILE A 31 11.97 4.78 0.23
CA ILE A 31 11.31 6.02 0.71
C ILE A 31 12.35 7.13 0.97
N SER A 32 13.51 6.77 1.52
CA SER A 32 14.64 7.68 1.70
C SER A 32 15.20 8.18 0.38
N TYR A 33 15.24 7.33 -0.65
CA TYR A 33 15.62 7.75 -2.00
C TYR A 33 14.61 8.73 -2.59
N LEU A 34 13.31 8.47 -2.46
CA LEU A 34 12.26 9.38 -2.94
C LEU A 34 12.28 10.74 -2.24
N ALA A 35 12.56 10.76 -0.93
CA ALA A 35 12.75 12.02 -0.18
C ALA A 35 13.89 12.87 -0.78
N LYS A 36 15.02 12.26 -1.15
CA LYS A 36 16.14 12.95 -1.83
C LYS A 36 15.74 13.51 -3.20
N GLN A 37 14.77 12.88 -3.86
CA GLN A 37 14.18 13.37 -5.10
C GLN A 37 13.10 14.44 -4.88
N LYS A 38 12.93 14.94 -3.64
CA LYS A 38 11.95 15.95 -3.24
C LYS A 38 10.49 15.52 -3.45
N VAL A 39 10.20 14.22 -3.35
CA VAL A 39 8.83 13.72 -3.33
C VAL A 39 8.16 14.16 -2.03
N SER A 40 7.04 14.89 -2.15
CA SER A 40 6.26 15.38 -1.00
C SER A 40 5.10 14.47 -0.61
N GLN A 41 4.59 13.65 -1.54
CA GLN A 41 3.45 12.78 -1.32
C GLN A 41 3.63 11.42 -1.99
N ILE A 42 3.18 10.37 -1.32
CA ILE A 42 3.08 9.00 -1.82
C ILE A 42 1.62 8.55 -1.70
N ASN A 43 1.07 8.08 -2.81
CA ASN A 43 -0.21 7.38 -2.84
C ASN A 43 0.06 5.89 -2.99
N LEU A 44 -0.41 5.09 -2.04
CA LEU A 44 -0.19 3.66 -1.96
C LEU A 44 -1.55 2.96 -1.89
N ILE A 45 -1.81 2.01 -2.78
CA ILE A 45 -2.89 1.05 -2.55
C ILE A 45 -2.44 0.10 -1.45
N ASP A 46 -3.30 -0.15 -0.47
CA ASP A 46 -2.97 -1.00 0.68
C ASP A 46 -2.40 -2.35 0.20
N PRO A 47 -1.14 -2.67 0.56
CA PRO A 47 -0.49 -3.90 0.13
C PRO A 47 -1.07 -5.14 0.81
N VAL A 48 -1.90 -4.98 1.84
CA VAL A 48 -2.45 -6.07 2.67
C VAL A 48 -1.33 -6.91 3.28
N ASP A 49 -0.26 -6.21 3.70
CA ASP A 49 0.92 -6.73 4.37
C ASP A 49 1.32 -5.75 5.48
N ASP A 50 1.16 -6.18 6.73
CA ASP A 50 1.38 -5.35 7.92
C ASP A 50 2.83 -4.85 8.01
N TRP A 51 3.80 -5.70 7.65
CA TRP A 51 5.22 -5.36 7.80
C TRP A 51 5.65 -4.37 6.73
N LEU A 52 5.19 -4.57 5.49
CA LEU A 52 5.45 -3.65 4.39
C LEU A 52 4.79 -2.29 4.66
N LEU A 53 3.52 -2.29 5.04
CA LEU A 53 2.78 -1.06 5.34
C LEU A 53 3.40 -0.31 6.52
N SER A 54 3.75 -1.01 7.60
CA SER A 54 4.43 -0.43 8.76
C SER A 54 5.78 0.21 8.40
N ARG A 55 6.59 -0.45 7.56
CA ARG A 55 7.86 0.10 7.06
C ARG A 55 7.66 1.38 6.26
N VAL A 56 6.69 1.39 5.35
CA VAL A 56 6.38 2.58 4.53
C VAL A 56 5.87 3.72 5.40
N LYS A 57 4.90 3.46 6.28
CA LYS A 57 4.36 4.45 7.23
C LYS A 57 5.45 5.06 8.11
N SER A 58 6.32 4.22 8.69
CA SER A 58 7.40 4.69 9.55
C SER A 58 8.41 5.56 8.80
N ALA A 59 8.81 5.15 7.58
CA ALA A 59 9.77 5.90 6.78
C ALA A 59 9.19 7.23 6.28
N ALA A 60 7.95 7.22 5.79
CA ALA A 60 7.27 8.43 5.31
C ALA A 60 7.13 9.47 6.44
N ASN A 61 6.70 9.04 7.63
CA ASN A 61 6.60 9.91 8.82
C ASN A 61 7.96 10.52 9.18
N LYS A 62 9.01 9.72 9.31
CA LYS A 62 10.37 10.19 9.64
C LYS A 62 10.92 11.22 8.64
N LEU A 63 10.50 11.15 7.38
CA LEU A 63 10.98 11.98 6.29
C LEU A 63 10.00 13.11 5.92
N ASN A 64 8.92 13.29 6.69
CA ASN A 64 7.87 14.27 6.46
C ASN A 64 7.24 14.17 5.05
N ILE A 65 7.06 12.95 4.55
CA ILE A 65 6.34 12.68 3.31
C ILE A 65 4.88 12.40 3.65
N VAL A 66 3.96 13.08 2.96
CA VAL A 66 2.53 12.79 3.07
C VAL A 66 2.25 11.40 2.49
N LEU A 67 1.71 10.50 3.28
CA LEU A 67 1.34 9.16 2.84
C LEU A 67 -0.18 9.03 2.83
N GLN A 68 -0.76 8.82 1.65
CA GLN A 68 -2.16 8.44 1.48
C GLN A 68 -2.21 6.94 1.16
N VAL A 69 -2.86 6.18 2.04
CA VAL A 69 -3.15 4.76 1.80
C VAL A 69 -4.59 4.67 1.29
N LEU A 70 -4.76 4.04 0.13
CA LEU A 70 -6.04 3.82 -0.54
C LEU A 70 -6.47 2.37 -0.32
N ASP A 71 -7.78 2.13 -0.22
CA ASP A 71 -8.30 0.78 -0.06
C ASP A 71 -7.86 -0.14 -1.19
N SER A 72 -7.55 -1.40 -0.84
CA SER A 72 -7.14 -2.40 -1.81
C SER A 72 -8.34 -2.85 -2.66
N PRO A 73 -8.27 -2.76 -4.00
CA PRO A 73 -9.34 -3.23 -4.87
C PRO A 73 -9.43 -4.77 -4.91
N MET A 74 -8.55 -5.48 -4.20
CA MET A 74 -8.60 -6.94 -4.10
C MET A 74 -9.78 -7.45 -3.25
N TYR A 75 -10.37 -6.59 -2.42
CA TYR A 75 -11.44 -6.95 -1.49
C TYR A 75 -12.72 -6.13 -1.78
N LEU A 76 -13.86 -6.74 -1.49
CA LEU A 76 -15.17 -6.10 -1.65
C LEU A 76 -15.49 -5.10 -0.54
N ASN A 77 -14.92 -5.32 0.65
CA ASN A 77 -15.17 -4.52 1.85
C ASN A 77 -13.90 -3.76 2.22
N THR A 78 -14.06 -2.54 2.69
CA THR A 78 -13.01 -1.77 3.36
C THR A 78 -12.86 -2.21 4.81
N GLU A 79 -11.75 -1.86 5.48
CA GLU A 79 -11.61 -2.11 6.92
C GLU A 79 -12.72 -1.45 7.74
N ALA A 80 -13.19 -0.28 7.31
CA ALA A 80 -14.29 0.42 7.95
C ALA A 80 -15.60 -0.38 7.89
N ASP A 81 -15.90 -1.02 6.75
CA ASP A 81 -17.10 -1.85 6.59
C ASP A 81 -17.08 -3.07 7.53
N LEU A 82 -15.89 -3.62 7.76
CA LEU A 82 -15.68 -4.79 8.62
C LEU A 82 -15.94 -4.49 10.10
N GLY A 83 -15.74 -3.23 10.55
CA GLY A 83 -15.86 -2.84 11.96
C GLY A 83 -17.23 -3.12 12.57
N LYS A 84 -18.31 -3.11 11.77
CA LYS A 84 -19.66 -3.43 12.24
C LYS A 84 -19.80 -4.91 12.62
N PHE A 85 -19.22 -5.81 11.82
CA PHE A 85 -19.32 -7.25 12.07
C PHE A 85 -18.29 -7.74 13.09
N PHE A 86 -17.07 -7.21 13.03
CA PHE A 86 -15.94 -7.51 13.90
C PHE A 86 -15.86 -6.55 15.09
N ASN A 87 -16.99 -6.34 15.76
CA ASN A 87 -17.06 -5.44 16.90
C ASN A 87 -16.37 -6.05 18.14
N PRO A 88 -15.76 -5.24 19.02
CA PRO A 88 -14.98 -5.74 20.15
C PRO A 88 -15.83 -6.47 21.22
N ASP A 89 -17.14 -6.22 21.27
CA ASP A 89 -18.06 -6.84 22.24
C ASP A 89 -18.42 -8.30 21.86
N LYS A 90 -18.26 -8.66 20.59
CA LYS A 90 -18.60 -9.99 20.07
C LYS A 90 -17.49 -10.99 20.38
N LYS A 91 -17.87 -12.01 21.15
CA LYS A 91 -16.94 -13.06 21.64
C LYS A 91 -16.65 -14.17 20.63
N THR A 92 -17.55 -14.38 19.66
CA THR A 92 -17.44 -15.46 18.68
C THR A 92 -17.84 -14.99 17.29
N TYR A 93 -17.13 -15.49 16.29
CA TYR A 93 -17.36 -15.16 14.88
C TYR A 93 -17.66 -16.43 14.10
N PHE A 94 -18.71 -16.38 13.29
CA PHE A 94 -19.08 -17.45 12.38
C PHE A 94 -19.07 -16.91 10.97
N GLN A 95 -18.36 -17.59 10.05
CA GLN A 95 -18.31 -17.18 8.65
C GLN A 95 -19.72 -17.13 8.05
N THR A 96 -20.59 -18.08 8.36
CA THR A 96 -21.97 -18.10 7.85
C THR A 96 -22.80 -16.90 8.31
N ALA A 97 -22.46 -16.29 9.45
CA ALA A 97 -23.10 -15.06 9.90
C ALA A 97 -22.55 -13.81 9.20
N PHE A 98 -21.31 -13.86 8.69
CA PHE A 98 -20.68 -12.75 7.96
C PHE A 98 -21.24 -12.61 6.54
N TYR A 99 -21.62 -13.72 5.92
CA TYR A 99 -22.15 -13.76 4.55
C TYR A 99 -23.70 -13.70 4.47
N LYS A 100 -24.38 -13.44 5.59
CA LYS A 100 -25.83 -13.18 5.63
C LYS A 100 -26.09 -11.69 5.45
#